data_AF-M4CV45-F1
#
_entry.id   AF-M4CV45-F1
#
_cell.length_a   1.000
_cell.length_b   1.000
_cell.length_c   1.000
_cell.angle_alpha   90.00
_cell.angle_beta   90.00
_cell.angle_gamma   90.00
#
_symmetry.space_group_name_H-M   'P 1'
#
loop_
_entity.id
_entity.type
_entity.pdbx_description
1 polymer ?
#
loop_
_entity_poly.entity_id
_entity_poly.type
_entity_poly.pdbx_seq_one_letter_code
_entity_poly.pdbx_strand_id
1 'polypeptide(L)'
;MNHRFYFLLALTAALAATVNALKPVLDTDGDIIFDGSYYVLPRISGPGGGGLSLTSRGGNLCPLYIGQEYSEVNRGIPIKFSNWMIQVAFAPESTSLNIQMDVY
;
A
#
# COMPACT_ATOMS: atom_id res chain seq x y z
N MET A 1 4.50 -47.15 -8.30
CA MET A 1 4.07 -45.73 -8.21
C MET A 1 5.12 -44.89 -8.94
N ASN A 2 4.73 -44.09 -9.93
CA ASN A 2 5.69 -43.53 -10.89
C ASN A 2 6.46 -42.33 -10.33
N HIS A 3 7.80 -42.38 -10.34
CA HIS A 3 8.72 -41.30 -9.94
C HIS A 3 8.39 -39.95 -10.61
N ARG A 4 7.91 -40.00 -11.87
CA ARG A 4 7.46 -38.84 -12.63
C ARG A 4 6.24 -38.16 -12.02
N PHE A 5 5.32 -38.94 -11.44
CA PHE A 5 4.13 -38.41 -10.76
C PHE A 5 4.52 -37.66 -9.48
N TYR A 6 5.44 -38.20 -8.68
CA TYR A 6 5.95 -37.51 -7.49
C TYR A 6 6.74 -36.25 -7.83
N PHE A 7 7.53 -36.29 -8.90
CA PHE A 7 8.28 -35.12 -9.37
C PHE A 7 7.33 -34.01 -9.84
N LEU A 8 6.31 -34.35 -10.63
CA LEU A 8 5.26 -33.41 -11.04
C LEU A 8 4.52 -32.85 -9.83
N LEU A 9 4.11 -33.69 -8.89
CA LEU A 9 3.43 -33.27 -7.66
C LEU A 9 4.29 -32.32 -6.81
N ALA A 10 5.58 -32.64 -6.64
CA ALA A 10 6.52 -31.80 -5.91
C ALA A 10 6.77 -30.46 -6.62
N LEU A 11 6.88 -30.46 -7.95
CA LEU A 11 7.04 -29.24 -8.74
C LEU A 11 5.80 -28.34 -8.67
N THR A 12 4.60 -28.92 -8.77
CA THR A 12 3.34 -28.16 -8.63
C THR A 12 3.18 -27.61 -7.22
N ALA A 13 3.52 -28.38 -6.18
CA ALA A 13 3.49 -27.93 -4.79
C ALA A 13 4.51 -26.80 -4.54
N ALA A 14 5.72 -26.91 -5.07
CA ALA A 14 6.74 -25.87 -4.97
C ALA A 14 6.29 -24.58 -5.68
N LEU A 15 5.72 -24.70 -6.88
CA LEU A 15 5.23 -23.54 -7.64
C LEU A 15 4.05 -22.86 -6.92
N ALA A 16 3.10 -23.64 -6.39
CA ALA A 16 1.99 -23.10 -5.58
C ALA A 16 2.52 -22.35 -4.34
N ALA A 17 3.48 -22.92 -3.61
CA ALA A 17 4.09 -22.26 -2.45
C ALA A 17 4.74 -20.91 -2.79
N THR A 18 5.33 -20.75 -3.99
CA THR A 18 5.91 -19.47 -4.43
C THR A 18 4.86 -18.41 -4.78
N VAL A 19 3.69 -18.78 -5.31
CA VAL A 19 2.59 -17.84 -5.60
C VAL A 19 1.93 -17.36 -4.31
N ASN A 20 1.84 -18.21 -3.30
CA ASN A 20 1.37 -17.88 -1.95
C ASN A 20 2.28 -16.90 -1.18
N ALA A 21 3.45 -16.53 -1.71
CA ALA A 21 4.34 -15.59 -1.04
C ALA A 21 3.92 -14.11 -1.20
N LEU A 22 3.11 -13.78 -2.22
CA LEU A 22 2.65 -12.41 -2.45
C LEU A 22 1.42 -12.11 -1.59
N LYS A 23 1.63 -11.35 -0.52
CA LYS A 23 0.57 -10.92 0.38
C LYS A 23 0.07 -9.53 -0.01
N PRO A 24 -1.25 -9.30 -0.08
CA PRO A 24 -1.80 -7.97 -0.27
C PRO A 24 -1.59 -7.13 0.99
N VAL A 25 -1.32 -5.84 0.80
CA VAL A 25 -1.51 -4.86 1.88
C VAL A 25 -3.01 -4.70 2.12
N LEU A 26 -3.40 -4.75 3.40
CA LEU A 26 -4.78 -4.54 3.83
C LEU A 26 -4.94 -3.15 4.43
N ASP A 27 -6.11 -2.56 4.26
CA ASP A 27 -6.49 -1.34 4.95
C ASP A 27 -6.90 -1.61 6.41
N THR A 28 -7.39 -0.57 7.10
CA THR A 28 -7.80 -0.67 8.50
C THR A 28 -9.06 -1.50 8.72
N ASP A 29 -9.89 -1.68 7.69
CA ASP A 29 -11.10 -2.49 7.74
C ASP A 29 -10.80 -3.97 7.39
N GLY A 30 -9.56 -4.25 6.94
CA GLY A 30 -9.09 -5.58 6.56
C GLY A 30 -9.31 -5.88 5.07
N ASP A 31 -9.70 -4.87 4.29
CA ASP A 31 -9.93 -5.01 2.86
C ASP A 31 -8.62 -4.82 2.07
N ILE A 32 -8.55 -5.48 0.91
CA ILE A 32 -7.37 -5.42 0.04
C ILE A 32 -7.25 -4.03 -0.58
N ILE A 33 -6.05 -3.45 -0.50
CA ILE A 33 -5.75 -2.20 -1.19
C ILE A 33 -5.66 -2.46 -2.71
N PHE A 34 -6.64 -1.96 -3.45
CA PHE A 34 -6.79 -2.16 -4.89
C PHE A 34 -7.46 -0.96 -5.57
N ASP A 35 -6.81 -0.41 -6.59
CA ASP A 35 -7.35 0.61 -7.52
C ASP A 35 -8.26 1.66 -6.87
N GLY A 36 -7.75 2.33 -5.83
CA GLY A 36 -8.53 3.23 -4.99
C GLY A 36 -7.69 4.29 -4.30
N SER A 37 -8.39 5.17 -3.60
CA SER A 37 -7.80 6.30 -2.86
C SER A 37 -7.89 6.06 -1.37
N TYR A 38 -6.75 6.10 -0.68
CA TYR A 38 -6.65 5.71 0.72
C TYR A 38 -6.08 6.85 1.57
N TYR A 39 -6.64 7.09 2.75
CA TYR A 39 -6.03 7.99 3.72
C TYR A 39 -4.91 7.29 4.47
N VAL A 40 -3.79 7.98 4.64
CA VAL A 40 -2.71 7.52 5.51
C VAL A 40 -2.88 8.19 6.87
N LEU A 41 -3.21 7.40 7.88
CA LEU A 41 -3.52 7.88 9.23
C LEU A 41 -2.51 7.32 10.24
N PRO A 42 -2.25 8.03 11.35
CA PRO A 42 -1.50 7.49 12.48
C PRO A 42 -2.20 6.23 13.01
N ARG A 43 -1.40 5.21 13.36
CA ARG A 43 -1.93 3.95 13.92
C ARG A 43 -2.67 4.14 15.24
N ILE A 44 -2.30 5.15 16.02
CA ILE A 44 -2.89 5.46 17.33
C ILE A 44 -3.62 6.80 17.21
N SER A 45 -4.92 6.78 17.47
CA SER A 45 -5.78 7.97 17.53
C SER A 45 -5.40 8.89 18.68
N GLY A 46 -5.73 10.18 18.56
CA GLY A 46 -5.53 11.23 19.55
C GLY A 46 -4.27 12.06 19.31
N PRO A 47 -3.30 12.06 20.24
CA PRO A 47 -2.16 12.99 20.20
C PRO A 47 -1.17 12.73 19.06
N GLY A 48 -1.36 11.63 18.31
CA GLY A 48 -0.58 11.31 17.12
C GLY A 48 -0.83 12.24 15.93
N GLY A 49 -1.91 13.03 15.95
CA GLY A 49 -2.31 13.94 14.88
C GLY A 49 -3.25 13.31 13.85
N GLY A 50 -3.36 13.94 12.68
CA GLY A 50 -4.22 13.53 11.57
C GLY A 50 -3.46 12.89 10.42
N GLY A 51 -4.14 12.85 9.27
CA GLY A 51 -3.61 12.21 8.07
C GLY A 51 -2.59 13.05 7.30
N LEU A 52 -2.14 12.55 6.15
CA LEU A 52 -1.17 13.23 5.30
C LEU A 52 -1.82 14.33 4.45
N SER A 53 -1.08 15.41 4.23
CA SER A 53 -1.53 16.59 3.49
C SER A 53 -0.35 17.22 2.74
N LEU A 54 -0.64 18.25 1.94
CA LEU A 54 0.39 19.04 1.25
C LEU A 54 0.69 20.31 2.08
N THR A 55 1.96 20.58 2.31
CA THR A 55 2.41 21.73 3.10
C THR A 55 3.51 22.53 2.43
N SER A 56 3.57 23.81 2.75
CA SER A 56 4.60 24.74 2.29
C SER A 56 5.73 24.82 3.33
N ARG A 57 6.98 24.90 2.85
CA ARG A 57 8.16 25.14 3.69
C ARG A 57 8.99 26.29 3.13
N GLY A 58 9.53 27.12 4.02
CA GLY A 58 10.48 28.18 3.63
C GLY A 58 9.91 29.32 2.80
N GLY A 59 8.63 29.65 2.97
CA GLY A 59 7.98 30.76 2.24
C GLY A 59 7.53 30.43 0.80
N ASN A 60 7.69 29.18 0.36
CA ASN A 60 7.21 28.73 -0.94
C ASN A 60 5.68 28.71 -1.00
N LEU A 61 5.09 29.33 -2.02
CA LEU A 61 3.63 29.34 -2.23
C LEU A 61 3.11 27.98 -2.75
N CYS A 62 3.96 27.16 -3.38
CA CYS A 62 3.59 25.83 -3.83
C CYS A 62 3.85 24.80 -2.71
N PRO A 63 2.83 24.04 -2.26
CA PRO A 63 2.96 23.10 -1.15
C PRO A 63 3.55 21.76 -1.65
N LEU A 64 4.85 21.76 -1.94
CA LEU A 64 5.56 20.59 -2.50
C LEU A 64 5.95 19.53 -1.46
N TYR A 65 5.67 19.77 -0.17
CA TYR A 65 6.07 18.87 0.90
C TYR A 65 4.89 18.07 1.42
N ILE A 66 5.14 16.83 1.82
CA ILE A 66 4.18 16.04 2.58
C ILE A 66 4.22 16.49 4.03
N GLY A 67 3.08 16.98 4.52
CA GLY A 67 2.85 17.32 5.91
C GLY A 67 1.93 16.30 6.57
N GLN A 68 1.94 16.29 7.89
CA GLN A 68 0.94 15.58 8.68
C GLN A 68 -0.01 16.60 9.31
N GLU A 69 -1.30 16.35 9.23
CA GLU A 69 -2.33 17.16 9.88
C GLU A 69 -2.17 17.17 11.40
N TYR A 70 -2.49 18.28 12.04
CA TYR A 70 -2.34 18.42 13.50
C TYR A 70 -3.43 17.69 14.28
N SER A 71 -4.66 17.65 13.76
CA SER A 71 -5.82 17.04 14.42
C SER A 71 -6.21 15.75 13.74
N GLU A 72 -6.50 14.71 14.53
CA GLU A 72 -7.02 13.42 14.04
C GLU A 72 -8.34 13.52 13.25
N VAL A 73 -9.11 14.59 13.48
CA VAL A 73 -10.35 14.87 12.74
C VAL A 73 -10.06 15.16 11.27
N ASN A 74 -8.87 15.68 10.97
CA ASN A 74 -8.43 15.97 9.60
C ASN A 74 -7.72 14.74 9.02
N ARG A 75 -8.39 14.05 8.10
CA ARG A 75 -7.81 12.91 7.37
C ARG A 75 -6.85 13.31 6.26
N GLY A 76 -6.78 14.61 5.94
CA GLY A 76 -5.90 15.15 4.92
C GLY A 76 -6.34 14.80 3.50
N ILE A 77 -5.37 14.56 2.62
CA ILE A 77 -5.55 14.24 1.20
C ILE A 77 -5.24 12.74 1.02
N PRO A 78 -6.10 11.97 0.32
CA PRO A 78 -5.85 10.55 0.11
C PRO A 78 -4.70 10.32 -0.87
N ILE A 79 -4.18 9.10 -0.90
CA ILE A 79 -3.12 8.66 -1.81
C ILE A 79 -3.60 7.53 -2.72
N LYS A 80 -2.91 7.38 -3.86
CA LYS A 80 -3.02 6.24 -4.75
C LYS A 80 -1.68 5.49 -4.80
N PHE A 81 -1.77 4.17 -4.72
CA PHE A 81 -0.65 3.26 -4.97
C PHE A 81 -0.63 2.89 -6.46
N SER A 82 0.55 2.83 -7.07
CA SER A 82 0.71 2.49 -8.48
C SER A 82 2.08 1.90 -8.77
N ASN A 83 2.28 1.41 -10.00
CA ASN A 83 3.59 1.11 -10.58
C ASN A 83 4.48 0.19 -9.71
N TRP A 84 3.97 -0.97 -9.33
CA TRP A 84 4.79 -2.06 -8.79
C TRP A 84 5.21 -3.03 -9.90
N MET A 85 6.38 -3.66 -9.73
CA MET A 85 7.01 -4.50 -10.77
C MET A 85 6.20 -5.75 -11.12
N ILE A 86 5.43 -6.26 -10.16
CA ILE A 86 4.70 -7.53 -10.28
C ILE A 86 3.31 -7.27 -10.88
N GLN A 87 2.88 -8.09 -11.84
CA GLN A 87 1.55 -7.95 -12.47
C GLN A 87 0.44 -8.57 -11.60
N VAL A 88 0.25 -8.02 -10.41
CA VAL A 88 -0.91 -8.29 -9.55
C VAL A 88 -1.81 -7.06 -9.49
N ALA A 89 -3.11 -7.30 -9.31
CA ALA A 89 -4.10 -6.23 -9.28
C ALA A 89 -3.92 -5.34 -8.04
N PHE A 90 -3.62 -5.92 -6.88
CA PHE A 90 -3.52 -5.24 -5.58
C PHE A 90 -2.11 -4.72 -5.27
N ALA A 91 -2.00 -3.80 -4.31
CA ALA A 91 -0.72 -3.36 -3.77
C ALA A 91 -0.07 -4.48 -2.92
N PRO A 92 1.06 -5.09 -3.35
CA PRO A 92 1.66 -6.19 -2.62
C PRO A 92 2.61 -5.71 -1.52
N GLU A 93 2.72 -6.48 -0.44
CA GLU A 93 3.74 -6.27 0.59
C GLU A 93 5.17 -6.40 0.00
N SER A 94 6.13 -5.70 0.61
CA SER A 94 7.57 -5.84 0.32
C SER A 94 7.96 -5.62 -1.15
N THR A 95 7.25 -4.73 -1.86
CA THR A 95 7.56 -4.33 -3.23
C THR A 95 7.93 -2.86 -3.34
N SER A 96 8.65 -2.51 -4.40
CA SER A 96 8.79 -1.11 -4.82
C SER A 96 7.53 -0.67 -5.55
N LEU A 97 6.97 0.48 -5.15
CA LEU A 97 5.78 1.07 -5.73
C LEU A 97 5.88 2.61 -5.74
N ASN A 98 4.99 3.24 -6.49
CA ASN A 98 4.80 4.68 -6.48
C ASN A 98 3.61 5.05 -5.59
N ILE A 99 3.75 6.16 -4.85
CA ILE A 99 2.68 6.77 -4.06
C ILE A 99 2.47 8.19 -4.58
N GLN A 100 1.23 8.55 -4.84
CA GLN A 100 0.86 9.89 -5.32
C GLN A 100 -0.32 10.41 -4.50
N MET A 101 -0.29 11.70 -4.17
CA MET A 101 -1.42 12.38 -3.56
C MET A 101 -2.54 12.45 -4.60
N ASP A 102 -3.74 12.00 -4.23
CA ASP A 102 -4.93 12.05 -5.06
C ASP A 102 -5.62 13.42 -4.91
N VAL A 103 -4.93 14.42 -5.44
CA VAL A 103 -5.44 15.79 -5.61
C VAL A 103 -6.12 15.78 -6.97
N TYR A 104 -7.44 16.01 -6.99
CA TYR A 104 -8.27 16.03 -8.20
C TYR A 104 -7.64 16.75 -9.40
#